data_AF-A0A3N5R5Q7-F1
#
_entry.id   AF-A0A3N5R5Q7-F1
#
_cell.length_a   1.000
_cell.length_b   1.000
_cell.length_c   1.000
_cell.angle_alpha   90.00
_cell.angle_beta   90.00
_cell.angle_gamma   90.00
#
_symmetry.space_group_name_H-M   'P 1'
#
loop_
_entity.id
_entity.type
_entity.pdbx_description
1 polymer ?
#
loop_
_entity_poly.entity_id
_entity_poly.type
_entity_poly.pdbx_seq_one_letter_code
_entity_poly.pdbx_strand_id
1 'polypeptide(L)'
;MLRTVLIILIVVLIGSWVAGFIFWGDSKEKIEKAEKDLADYKEKYAMVIERGDSIETIISGLRDEEFKLQTHIDSLETVVVELKEENERQHVRIANLFQPDDLVDEMKLTFPELRSSPMGIGRVPHPETGFTITTFQLPVQFVATFIEDHREVDNFKKQIAALGEVNFTYKTYVTLQDSIISLKEQKAQEYLKGMEYGLAKYEEVMKEYIQTLKEPPRLEWPSVTSILAAAAAGIAAGVLIAK
;
A
#
# COMPACT_ATOMS: atom_id res chain seq x y z
N MET A 1 -50.91 -65.31 -20.03
CA MET A 1 -50.70 -64.04 -19.31
C MET A 1 -49.42 -64.03 -18.47
N LEU A 2 -49.09 -65.08 -17.71
CA LEU A 2 -47.87 -65.12 -16.89
C LEU A 2 -46.55 -64.96 -17.68
N ARG A 3 -46.42 -65.62 -18.83
CA ARG A 3 -45.21 -65.55 -19.68
C ARG A 3 -44.95 -64.16 -20.26
N THR A 4 -45.99 -63.43 -20.66
CA THR A 4 -45.86 -62.09 -21.24
C THR A 4 -45.47 -61.06 -20.18
N VAL A 5 -46.01 -61.17 -18.97
CA VAL A 5 -45.62 -60.31 -17.83
C VAL A 5 -44.16 -60.53 -17.43
N LEU A 6 -43.69 -61.79 -17.44
CA LEU A 6 -42.34 -62.15 -17.04
C LEU A 6 -41.28 -61.66 -18.05
N ILE A 7 -41.60 -61.66 -19.34
CA ILE A 7 -40.72 -61.12 -20.40
C ILE A 7 -40.61 -59.58 -20.28
N ILE A 8 -41.71 -58.88 -20.00
CA ILE A 8 -41.70 -57.42 -19.81
C ILE A 8 -40.87 -57.05 -18.57
N LEU A 9 -40.98 -57.81 -17.48
CA LEU A 9 -40.24 -57.58 -16.24
C LEU A 9 -38.72 -57.77 -16.43
N ILE A 10 -38.31 -58.77 -17.21
CA ILE A 10 -36.90 -59.02 -17.56
C ILE A 10 -36.35 -57.90 -18.44
N VAL A 11 -37.11 -57.43 -19.43
CA VAL A 11 -36.69 -56.32 -20.31
C VAL A 11 -36.56 -55.01 -19.53
N VAL A 12 -37.44 -54.74 -18.57
CA VAL A 12 -37.35 -53.58 -17.68
C VAL A 12 -36.15 -53.69 -16.73
N LEU A 13 -35.88 -54.87 -16.17
CA LEU A 13 -34.71 -55.10 -15.31
C LEU A 13 -33.39 -54.95 -16.06
N ILE A 14 -33.27 -55.51 -17.27
CA ILE A 14 -32.08 -55.39 -18.11
C ILE A 14 -31.91 -53.95 -18.59
N GLY A 15 -32.99 -53.28 -19.00
CA GLY A 15 -32.97 -51.86 -19.36
C GLY A 15 -32.54 -50.96 -18.20
N SER A 16 -33.02 -51.24 -16.98
CA SER A 16 -32.62 -50.53 -15.76
C SER A 16 -31.15 -50.80 -15.38
N TRP A 17 -30.66 -52.03 -15.59
CA TRP A 17 -29.28 -52.40 -15.29
C TRP A 17 -28.28 -51.78 -16.28
N VAL A 18 -28.60 -51.79 -17.58
CA VAL A 18 -27.77 -51.18 -18.64
C VAL A 18 -27.78 -49.66 -18.53
N ALA A 19 -28.92 -49.03 -18.24
CA ALA A 19 -29.00 -47.60 -17.97
C ALA A 19 -28.18 -47.22 -16.73
N GLY A 20 -28.24 -48.02 -15.65
CA GLY A 20 -27.43 -47.81 -14.45
C GLY A 20 -25.94 -47.92 -14.71
N PHE A 21 -25.49 -48.89 -15.52
CA PHE A 21 -24.08 -49.11 -15.82
C PHE A 21 -23.47 -48.01 -16.72
N ILE A 22 -24.21 -47.56 -17.75
CA ILE A 22 -23.77 -46.47 -18.63
C ILE A 22 -23.75 -45.12 -17.90
N PHE A 23 -24.72 -44.85 -17.04
CA PHE A 23 -24.73 -43.62 -16.23
C PHE A 23 -23.64 -43.61 -15.14
N TRP A 24 -23.34 -44.75 -14.50
CA TRP A 24 -22.35 -44.80 -13.42
C TRP A 24 -20.89 -44.70 -13.89
N GLY A 25 -20.56 -45.24 -15.07
CA GLY A 25 -19.20 -45.16 -15.62
C GLY A 25 -18.76 -43.73 -15.92
N ASP A 26 -19.61 -42.97 -16.61
CA ASP A 26 -19.36 -41.57 -16.99
C ASP A 26 -19.44 -40.62 -15.76
N SER A 27 -20.27 -40.94 -14.76
CA SER A 27 -20.31 -40.20 -13.49
C SER A 27 -19.04 -40.37 -12.65
N LYS A 28 -18.38 -41.55 -12.68
CA LYS A 28 -17.16 -41.79 -11.89
C LYS A 28 -15.98 -40.96 -12.40
N GLU A 29 -15.79 -40.89 -13.71
CA GLU A 29 -14.76 -40.06 -14.34
C GLU A 29 -14.99 -38.55 -14.07
N LYS A 30 -16.25 -38.11 -14.11
CA LYS A 30 -16.63 -36.72 -13.78
C LYS A 30 -16.41 -36.37 -12.32
N ILE A 31 -16.65 -37.31 -11.40
CA ILE A 31 -16.35 -37.14 -9.96
C ILE A 31 -14.83 -37.03 -9.74
N GLU A 32 -14.04 -37.91 -10.33
CA GLU A 32 -12.58 -37.89 -10.17
C GLU A 32 -11.97 -36.60 -10.74
N LYS A 33 -12.48 -36.15 -11.90
CA LYS A 33 -12.09 -34.86 -12.48
C LYS A 33 -12.47 -33.68 -11.57
N ALA A 34 -13.70 -33.68 -11.04
CA ALA A 34 -14.19 -32.67 -10.10
C ALA A 34 -13.35 -32.59 -8.82
N GLU A 35 -12.97 -33.73 -8.25
CA GLU A 35 -12.11 -33.80 -7.06
C GLU A 35 -10.69 -33.30 -7.36
N LYS A 36 -10.14 -33.63 -8.53
CA LYS A 36 -8.82 -33.16 -8.98
C LYS A 36 -8.81 -31.65 -9.22
N ASP A 37 -9.82 -31.11 -9.89
CA ASP A 37 -9.94 -29.67 -10.17
C ASP A 37 -10.05 -28.88 -8.85
N LEU A 38 -10.76 -29.43 -7.85
CA LEU A 38 -10.83 -28.84 -6.51
C LEU A 38 -9.47 -28.85 -5.79
N ALA A 39 -8.73 -29.96 -5.87
CA ALA A 39 -7.40 -30.08 -5.26
C ALA A 39 -6.41 -29.08 -5.87
N ASP A 40 -6.37 -28.99 -7.21
CA ASP A 40 -5.52 -28.04 -7.95
C ASP A 40 -5.86 -26.59 -7.61
N TYR A 41 -7.15 -26.25 -7.48
CA TYR A 41 -7.57 -24.91 -7.08
C TYR A 41 -7.14 -24.56 -5.65
N LYS A 42 -7.21 -25.51 -4.71
CA LYS A 42 -6.74 -25.32 -3.33
C LYS A 42 -5.22 -25.12 -3.25
N GLU A 43 -4.46 -25.89 -4.01
CA GLU A 43 -3.00 -25.76 -4.07
C GLU A 43 -2.59 -24.38 -4.62
N LYS A 44 -3.23 -23.94 -5.70
CA LYS A 44 -3.03 -22.59 -6.26
C LYS A 44 -3.40 -21.49 -5.29
N TYR A 45 -4.51 -21.65 -4.56
CA TYR A 45 -4.92 -20.72 -3.52
C TYR A 45 -3.87 -20.63 -2.41
N ALA A 46 -3.38 -21.76 -1.89
CA ALA A 46 -2.35 -21.80 -0.86
C ALA A 46 -1.04 -21.11 -1.28
N MET A 47 -0.58 -21.33 -2.51
CA MET A 47 0.60 -20.64 -3.05
C MET A 47 0.44 -19.12 -3.11
N VAL A 48 -0.77 -18.62 -3.39
CA VAL A 48 -1.04 -17.18 -3.42
C VAL A 48 -1.01 -16.57 -2.02
N ILE A 49 -1.55 -17.29 -1.02
CA ILE A 49 -1.51 -16.88 0.40
C ILE A 49 -0.06 -16.80 0.90
N GLU A 50 0.74 -17.84 0.71
CA GLU A 50 2.13 -17.88 1.18
C GLU A 50 2.97 -16.73 0.59
N ARG A 51 2.76 -16.41 -0.69
CA ARG A 51 3.39 -15.23 -1.31
C ARG A 51 2.90 -13.91 -0.71
N GLY A 52 1.62 -13.82 -0.35
CA GLY A 52 1.06 -12.67 0.36
C GLY A 52 1.75 -12.45 1.71
N ASP A 53 1.84 -13.49 2.53
CA ASP A 53 2.45 -13.44 3.87
C ASP A 53 3.94 -13.05 3.82
N SER A 54 4.67 -13.57 2.83
CA SER A 54 6.07 -13.19 2.61
C SER A 54 6.23 -11.71 2.25
N ILE A 55 5.32 -11.15 1.46
CA ILE A 55 5.33 -9.73 1.09
C ILE A 55 5.00 -8.87 2.32
N GLU A 56 4.02 -9.27 3.13
CA GLU A 56 3.64 -8.56 4.35
C GLU A 56 4.79 -8.46 5.35
N THR A 57 5.57 -9.55 5.50
CA THR A 57 6.77 -9.57 6.34
C THR A 57 7.82 -8.56 5.86
N ILE A 58 8.06 -8.47 4.54
CA ILE A 58 8.99 -7.50 3.96
C ILE A 58 8.49 -6.06 4.18
N ILE A 59 7.20 -5.81 3.96
CA ILE A 59 6.58 -4.50 4.18
C ILE A 59 6.74 -4.07 5.64
N SER A 60 6.49 -4.97 6.60
CA SER A 60 6.68 -4.68 8.02
C SER A 60 8.13 -4.31 8.35
N GLY A 61 9.11 -5.06 7.80
CA GLY A 61 10.52 -4.76 8.02
C GLY A 61 10.94 -3.39 7.45
N LEU A 62 10.43 -3.03 6.27
CA LEU A 62 10.67 -1.72 5.66
C LEU A 62 10.02 -0.58 6.45
N ARG A 63 8.83 -0.78 7.02
CA ARG A 63 8.17 0.21 7.91
C ARG A 63 8.99 0.51 9.15
N ASP A 64 9.63 -0.50 9.75
CA ASP A 64 10.49 -0.30 10.92
C ASP A 64 11.73 0.54 10.57
N GLU A 65 12.30 0.35 9.38
CA GLU A 65 13.43 1.14 8.89
C GLU A 65 13.01 2.58 8.57
N GLU A 66 11.87 2.76 7.91
CA GLU A 66 11.26 4.07 7.65
C GLU A 66 11.01 4.84 8.95
N PHE A 67 10.47 4.20 9.99
CA PHE A 67 10.24 4.83 11.29
C PHE A 67 11.53 5.32 11.96
N LYS A 68 12.62 4.55 11.86
CA LYS A 68 13.93 4.96 12.39
C LYS A 68 14.47 6.18 11.66
N LEU A 69 14.38 6.19 10.34
CA LEU A 69 14.80 7.32 9.51
C LEU A 69 13.97 8.57 9.80
N GLN A 70 12.65 8.41 9.96
CA GLN A 70 11.75 9.51 10.32
C GLN A 70 12.13 10.14 11.67
N THR A 71 12.39 9.30 12.67
CA THR A 71 12.86 9.75 13.99
C THR A 71 14.18 10.52 13.89
N HIS A 72 15.11 10.05 13.04
CA HIS A 72 16.37 10.75 12.82
C HIS A 72 16.16 12.11 12.14
N ILE A 73 15.29 12.20 11.14
CA ILE A 73 14.92 13.47 10.49
C ILE A 73 14.36 14.46 11.52
N ASP A 74 13.41 14.03 12.35
CA ASP A 74 12.80 14.90 13.36
C ASP A 74 13.82 15.37 14.42
N SER A 75 14.82 14.53 14.76
CA SER A 75 15.93 14.93 15.61
C SER A 75 16.81 16.02 14.97
N LEU A 76 17.09 15.91 13.68
CA LEU A 76 17.88 16.90 12.94
C LEU A 76 17.12 18.21 12.78
N GLU A 77 15.80 18.17 12.58
CA GLU A 77 14.97 19.37 12.56
C GLU A 77 15.04 20.12 13.89
N THR A 78 15.03 19.41 15.00
CA THR A 78 15.17 20.00 16.34
C THR A 78 16.50 20.73 16.47
N VAL A 79 17.60 20.10 16.05
CA VAL A 79 18.94 20.73 16.03
C VAL A 79 18.95 21.98 15.16
N VAL A 80 18.30 21.97 13.99
CA VAL A 80 18.19 23.15 13.12
C VAL A 80 17.44 24.29 13.80
N VAL A 81 16.39 24.00 14.56
CA VAL A 81 15.65 25.01 15.33
C VAL A 81 16.53 25.58 16.45
N GLU A 82 17.20 24.73 17.23
CA GLU A 82 18.10 25.16 18.30
C GLU A 82 19.23 26.07 17.78
N LEU A 83 19.83 25.73 16.64
CA LEU A 83 20.86 26.54 15.99
C LEU A 83 20.33 27.90 15.50
N LYS A 84 19.08 27.95 15.03
CA LYS A 84 18.43 29.23 14.65
C LYS A 84 18.22 30.11 15.86
N GLU A 85 17.70 29.56 16.95
CA GLU A 85 17.53 30.30 18.20
C GLU A 85 18.87 30.77 18.78
N GLU A 86 19.91 29.93 18.71
CA GLU A 86 21.25 30.33 19.12
C GLU A 86 21.77 31.49 18.28
N ASN A 87 21.57 31.46 16.96
CA ASN A 87 21.96 32.54 16.06
C ASN A 87 21.20 33.84 16.40
N GLU A 88 19.90 33.78 16.68
CA GLU A 88 19.12 34.93 17.14
C GLU A 88 19.63 35.49 18.48
N ARG A 89 19.97 34.61 19.43
CA ARG A 89 20.59 35.02 20.71
C ARG A 89 21.93 35.69 20.49
N GLN A 90 22.76 35.18 19.57
CA GLN A 90 24.05 35.78 19.23
C GLN A 90 23.87 37.15 18.56
N HIS A 91 22.89 37.31 17.66
CA HIS A 91 22.56 38.61 17.06
C HIS A 91 22.16 39.65 18.12
N VAL A 92 21.32 39.27 19.08
CA VAL A 92 20.92 40.16 20.18
C VAL A 92 22.12 40.49 21.08
N ARG A 93 22.97 39.50 21.39
CA ARG A 93 24.21 39.73 22.16
C ARG A 93 25.12 40.74 21.48
N ILE A 94 25.38 40.58 20.17
CA ILE A 94 26.22 41.48 19.39
C ILE A 94 25.59 42.88 19.31
N ALA A 95 24.28 42.98 19.10
CA ALA A 95 23.56 44.26 19.07
C ALA A 95 23.61 45.03 20.41
N ASN A 96 23.79 44.31 21.52
CA ASN A 96 23.94 44.87 22.86
C ASN A 96 25.38 45.20 23.24
N LEU A 97 26.36 45.04 22.34
CA LEU A 97 27.72 45.51 22.55
C LEU A 97 27.76 47.03 22.38
N PHE A 98 27.62 47.74 23.50
CA PHE A 98 27.60 49.21 23.53
C PHE A 98 28.99 49.82 23.72
N GLN A 99 29.93 49.10 24.32
CA GLN A 99 31.28 49.61 24.49
C GLN A 99 32.14 49.33 23.24
N PRO A 100 32.84 50.34 22.72
CA PRO A 100 33.70 50.17 21.57
C PRO A 100 34.81 49.12 21.76
N ASP A 101 35.30 48.94 22.99
CA ASP A 101 36.34 47.95 23.33
C ASP A 101 35.78 46.51 23.31
N ASP A 102 34.54 46.30 23.78
CA ASP A 102 33.87 45.00 23.73
C ASP A 102 33.70 44.51 22.28
N LEU A 103 33.44 45.45 21.35
CA LEU A 103 33.31 45.14 19.92
C LEU A 103 34.66 44.73 19.31
N VAL A 104 35.77 45.36 19.73
CA VAL A 104 37.13 44.98 19.30
C VAL A 104 37.47 43.57 19.79
N ASP A 105 37.15 43.28 21.05
CA ASP A 105 37.44 41.98 21.65
C ASP A 105 36.59 40.86 21.03
N GLU A 106 35.30 41.11 20.80
CA GLU A 106 34.43 40.15 20.09
C GLU A 106 34.92 39.91 18.65
N MET A 107 35.39 40.94 17.95
CA MET A 107 35.97 40.75 16.61
C MET A 107 37.24 39.89 16.63
N LYS A 108 38.13 40.10 17.60
CA LYS A 108 39.37 39.29 17.76
C LYS A 108 39.11 37.85 18.21
N LEU A 109 37.99 37.63 18.91
CA LEU A 109 37.51 36.31 19.28
C LEU A 109 36.94 35.58 18.06
N THR A 110 36.10 36.27 17.28
CA THR A 110 35.40 35.73 16.11
C THR A 110 36.35 35.42 14.96
N PHE A 111 37.36 36.28 14.73
CA PHE A 111 38.36 36.12 13.68
C PHE A 111 39.76 36.11 14.31
N PRO A 112 40.26 34.94 14.76
CA PRO A 112 41.55 34.83 15.43
C PRO A 112 42.74 35.35 14.61
N GLU A 113 42.66 35.26 13.28
CA GLU A 113 43.62 35.83 12.32
C GLU A 113 43.76 37.35 12.46
N LEU A 114 42.77 38.02 13.04
CA LEU A 114 42.76 39.45 13.28
C LEU A 114 43.43 39.85 14.60
N ARG A 115 43.79 38.91 15.50
CA ARG A 115 44.29 39.25 16.85
C ARG A 115 45.50 40.19 16.87
N SER A 116 46.40 40.06 15.90
CA SER A 116 47.59 40.90 15.75
C SER A 116 47.40 42.10 14.81
N SER A 117 46.22 42.22 14.18
CA SER A 117 45.93 43.30 13.24
C SER A 117 45.68 44.63 13.98
N PRO A 118 46.14 45.76 13.43
CA PRO A 118 45.86 47.07 13.98
C PRO A 118 44.40 47.43 13.70
N MET A 119 43.51 47.05 14.62
CA MET A 119 42.11 47.46 14.63
C MET A 119 41.79 48.16 15.95
N GLY A 120 40.76 49.00 15.94
CA GLY A 120 40.34 49.69 17.15
C GLY A 120 39.46 50.87 16.83
N ILE A 121 39.38 51.77 17.80
CA ILE A 121 38.45 52.89 17.78
C ILE A 121 39.21 54.16 17.44
N GLY A 122 38.98 54.66 16.23
CA GLY A 122 39.52 55.91 15.74
C GLY A 122 38.55 57.06 15.97
N ARG A 123 39.07 58.22 16.37
CA ARG A 123 38.32 59.47 16.42
C ARG A 123 38.69 60.31 15.21
N VAL A 124 37.74 60.48 14.30
CA VAL A 124 37.96 61.22 13.04
C VAL A 124 37.07 62.47 13.04
N PRO A 125 37.61 63.67 12.80
CA PRO A 125 36.80 64.87 12.69
C PRO A 125 35.94 64.82 11.43
N HIS A 126 34.66 65.17 11.55
CA HIS A 126 33.75 65.29 10.42
C HIS A 126 34.20 66.42 9.49
N PRO A 127 34.33 66.17 8.18
CA PRO A 127 34.97 67.09 7.24
C PRO A 127 34.25 68.44 7.13
N GLU A 128 32.94 68.50 7.33
CA GLU A 128 32.15 69.73 7.17
C GLU A 128 31.87 70.48 8.48
N THR A 129 31.84 69.77 9.60
CA THR A 129 31.36 70.32 10.88
C THR A 129 32.42 70.34 11.97
N GLY A 130 33.54 69.63 11.78
CA GLY A 130 34.62 69.52 12.76
C GLY A 130 34.28 68.66 13.99
N PHE A 131 33.05 68.14 14.11
CA PHE A 131 32.67 67.26 15.20
C PHE A 131 33.43 65.95 15.14
N THR A 132 33.92 65.47 16.27
CA THR A 132 34.63 64.18 16.34
C THR A 132 33.63 63.04 16.25
N ILE A 133 33.80 62.18 15.25
CA ILE A 133 33.04 60.95 15.08
C ILE A 133 33.92 59.79 15.54
N THR A 134 33.34 58.92 16.36
CA THR A 134 33.95 57.65 16.75
C THR A 134 33.72 56.63 15.63
N THR A 135 34.80 56.07 15.10
CA THR A 135 34.80 55.12 13.98
C THR A 135 35.50 53.84 14.38
N PHE A 136 35.00 52.70 13.91
CA PHE A 136 35.70 51.43 14.02
C PHE A 136 36.66 51.30 12.83
N GLN A 137 37.95 51.14 13.10
CA GLN A 137 38.99 51.06 12.09
C GLN A 137 39.46 49.63 11.94
N LEU A 138 39.53 49.16 10.69
CA LEU A 138 39.96 47.80 10.35
C LEU A 138 40.83 47.84 9.09
N PRO A 139 41.85 46.97 8.96
CA PRO A 139 42.66 46.94 7.75
C PRO A 139 41.82 46.65 6.51
N VAL A 140 42.02 47.44 5.45
CA VAL A 140 41.20 47.37 4.21
C VAL A 140 41.22 45.98 3.55
N GLN A 141 42.27 45.21 3.81
CA GLN A 141 42.49 43.85 3.31
C GLN A 141 41.35 42.89 3.72
N PHE A 142 40.70 43.16 4.85
CA PHE A 142 39.60 42.33 5.38
C PHE A 142 38.22 42.75 4.88
N VAL A 143 38.12 43.86 4.14
CA VAL A 143 36.84 44.26 3.53
C VAL A 143 36.36 43.18 2.55
N ALA A 144 37.28 42.51 1.86
CA ALA A 144 36.96 41.39 0.99
C ALA A 144 36.31 40.24 1.76
N THR A 145 36.87 39.88 2.94
CA THR A 145 36.33 38.84 3.82
C THR A 145 34.90 39.14 4.26
N PHE A 146 34.61 40.38 4.71
CA PHE A 146 33.23 40.73 5.08
C PHE A 146 32.25 40.68 3.90
N ILE A 147 32.69 41.04 2.70
CA ILE A 147 31.87 40.95 1.49
C ILE A 147 31.61 39.48 1.14
N GLU A 148 32.62 38.62 1.26
CA GLU A 148 32.52 37.18 1.04
C GLU A 148 31.59 36.53 2.06
N ASP A 149 31.84 36.73 3.36
CA ASP A 149 31.03 36.21 4.46
C ASP A 149 29.57 36.62 4.33
N HIS A 150 29.29 37.89 3.99
CA HIS A 150 27.92 38.36 3.80
C HIS A 150 27.22 37.61 2.65
N ARG A 151 27.93 37.40 1.53
CA ARG A 151 27.41 36.64 0.39
C ARG A 151 27.20 35.17 0.72
N GLU A 152 28.11 34.58 1.48
CA GLU A 152 27.98 33.20 1.96
C GLU A 152 26.77 33.05 2.86
N VAL A 153 26.58 33.96 3.83
CA VAL A 153 25.41 33.97 4.71
C VAL A 153 24.11 34.08 3.90
N ASP A 154 24.05 34.97 2.91
CA ASP A 154 22.88 35.11 2.04
C ASP A 154 22.62 33.85 1.20
N ASN A 155 23.68 33.21 0.71
CA ASN A 155 23.57 31.94 0.00
C ASN A 155 23.12 30.81 0.93
N PHE A 156 23.64 30.74 2.16
CA PHE A 156 23.21 29.78 3.17
C PHE A 156 21.74 29.97 3.55
N LYS A 157 21.26 31.21 3.70
CA LYS A 157 19.83 31.49 3.93
C LYS A 157 18.96 30.95 2.81
N LYS A 158 19.37 31.14 1.54
CA LYS A 158 18.66 30.57 0.38
C LYS A 158 18.69 29.05 0.38
N GLN A 159 19.84 28.44 0.68
CA GLN A 159 19.97 26.98 0.77
C GLN A 159 19.09 26.40 1.89
N ILE A 160 19.07 27.02 3.07
CA ILE A 160 18.20 26.62 4.19
C ILE A 160 16.72 26.72 3.79
N ALA A 161 16.32 27.80 3.12
CA ALA A 161 14.95 27.96 2.65
C ALA A 161 14.57 26.87 1.63
N ALA A 162 15.43 26.60 0.65
CA ALA A 162 15.23 25.54 -0.34
C ALA A 162 15.20 24.14 0.30
N LEU A 163 16.09 23.85 1.25
CA LEU A 163 16.08 22.59 2.00
C LEU A 163 14.80 22.43 2.83
N GLY A 164 14.30 23.52 3.41
CA GLY A 164 13.01 23.53 4.11
C GLY A 164 11.85 23.13 3.20
N GLU A 165 11.81 23.66 1.98
CA GLU A 165 10.79 23.32 0.98
C GLU A 165 10.89 21.87 0.48
N VAL A 166 12.12 21.40 0.21
CA VAL A 166 12.39 20.01 -0.16
C VAL A 166 11.92 19.06 0.95
N ASN A 167 12.26 19.36 2.20
CA ASN A 167 11.87 18.54 3.34
C ASN A 167 10.35 18.52 3.55
N PHE A 168 9.67 19.66 3.39
CA PHE A 168 8.21 19.72 3.43
C PHE A 168 7.55 18.88 2.32
N THR A 169 8.10 18.96 1.11
CA THR A 169 7.62 18.19 -0.04
C THR A 169 7.86 16.70 0.18
N TYR A 170 9.01 16.33 0.74
CA TYR A 170 9.33 14.95 1.11
C TYR A 170 8.37 14.40 2.17
N LYS A 171 8.09 15.15 3.25
CA LYS A 171 7.09 14.75 4.26
C LYS A 171 5.70 14.52 3.66
N THR A 172 5.30 15.38 2.71
CA THR A 172 4.03 15.22 1.98
C THR A 172 4.04 13.97 1.10
N TYR A 173 5.14 13.72 0.39
CA TYR A 173 5.32 12.53 -0.44
C TYR A 173 5.26 11.23 0.38
N VAL A 174 5.94 11.18 1.53
CA VAL A 174 5.89 10.04 2.46
C VAL A 174 4.46 9.79 2.94
N THR A 175 3.76 10.84 3.37
CA THR A 175 2.34 10.73 3.80
C THR A 175 1.44 10.17 2.69
N LEU A 176 1.66 10.59 1.45
CA LEU A 176 0.92 10.09 0.29
C LEU A 176 1.28 8.63 0.00
N GLN A 177 2.56 8.28 0.09
CA GLN A 177 3.04 6.91 -0.07
C GLN A 177 2.42 5.97 0.98
N ASP A 178 2.37 6.38 2.25
CA ASP A 178 1.70 5.64 3.33
C ASP A 178 0.22 5.41 3.04
N SER A 179 -0.46 6.45 2.55
CA SER A 179 -1.86 6.35 2.15
C SER A 179 -2.05 5.34 1.01
N ILE A 180 -1.17 5.34 0.01
CA ILE A 180 -1.18 4.38 -1.10
C ILE A 180 -0.92 2.96 -0.58
N ILE A 181 0.03 2.77 0.34
CA ILE A 181 0.33 1.47 0.93
C ILE A 181 -0.89 0.97 1.71
N SER A 182 -1.49 1.79 2.56
CA SER A 182 -2.69 1.44 3.32
C SER A 182 -3.86 1.05 2.40
N LEU A 183 -4.09 1.80 1.32
CA LEU A 183 -5.11 1.47 0.32
C LEU A 183 -4.80 0.16 -0.41
N LYS A 184 -3.53 -0.14 -0.68
CA LYS A 184 -3.11 -1.43 -1.27
C LYS A 184 -3.33 -2.59 -0.30
N GLU A 185 -3.03 -2.42 0.98
CA GLU A 185 -3.28 -3.41 2.03
C GLU A 185 -4.78 -3.69 2.16
N GLN A 186 -5.61 -2.63 2.24
CA GLN A 186 -7.07 -2.76 2.26
C GLN A 186 -7.59 -3.50 1.02
N LYS A 187 -7.11 -3.13 -0.18
CA LYS A 187 -7.47 -3.81 -1.43
C LYS A 187 -7.07 -5.30 -1.39
N ALA A 188 -5.88 -5.61 -0.88
CA ALA A 188 -5.41 -6.98 -0.77
C ALA A 188 -6.27 -7.79 0.21
N GLN A 189 -6.61 -7.23 1.37
CA GLN A 189 -7.51 -7.87 2.35
C GLN A 189 -8.91 -8.12 1.78
N GLU A 190 -9.50 -7.14 1.09
CA GLU A 190 -10.80 -7.33 0.45
C GLU A 190 -10.75 -8.36 -0.69
N TYR A 191 -9.64 -8.40 -1.43
CA TYR A 191 -9.41 -9.42 -2.45
C TYR A 191 -9.29 -10.83 -1.83
N LEU A 192 -8.57 -10.97 -0.72
CA LEU A 192 -8.45 -12.22 0.03
C LEU A 192 -9.82 -12.70 0.51
N LYS A 193 -10.61 -11.84 1.15
CA LYS A 193 -12.00 -12.16 1.55
C LYS A 193 -12.85 -12.60 0.36
N GLY A 194 -12.72 -11.93 -0.77
CA GLY A 194 -13.41 -12.29 -2.01
C GLY A 194 -13.00 -13.67 -2.54
N MET A 195 -11.70 -14.00 -2.50
CA MET A 195 -11.21 -15.33 -2.88
C MET A 195 -11.67 -16.43 -1.92
N GLU A 196 -11.63 -16.18 -0.60
CA GLU A 196 -12.14 -17.11 0.42
C GLU A 196 -13.62 -17.41 0.22
N TYR A 197 -14.42 -16.36 0.00
CA TYR A 197 -15.83 -16.49 -0.32
C TYR A 197 -16.04 -17.29 -1.62
N GLY A 198 -15.27 -16.99 -2.66
CA GLY A 198 -15.32 -17.70 -3.95
C GLY A 198 -14.93 -19.18 -3.82
N LEU A 199 -13.88 -19.50 -3.05
CA LEU A 199 -13.47 -20.87 -2.76
C LEU A 199 -14.56 -21.61 -2.00
N ALA A 200 -15.14 -21.01 -0.96
CA ALA A 200 -16.23 -21.62 -0.20
C ALA A 200 -17.45 -21.91 -1.07
N LYS A 201 -17.83 -20.99 -1.96
CA LYS A 201 -18.91 -21.20 -2.92
C LYS A 201 -18.58 -22.25 -3.97
N TYR A 202 -17.36 -22.28 -4.46
CA TYR A 202 -16.90 -23.32 -5.38
C TYR A 202 -16.96 -24.70 -4.70
N GLU A 203 -16.49 -24.82 -3.46
CA GLU A 203 -16.59 -26.05 -2.68
C GLU A 203 -18.04 -26.51 -2.48
N GLU A 204 -18.96 -25.60 -2.17
CA GLU A 204 -20.39 -25.87 -2.02
C GLU A 204 -20.99 -26.42 -3.32
N VAL A 205 -20.78 -25.72 -4.44
CA VAL A 205 -21.26 -26.13 -5.77
C VAL A 205 -20.65 -27.47 -6.19
N MET A 206 -19.36 -27.68 -5.95
CA MET A 206 -18.69 -28.95 -6.29
C MET A 206 -19.21 -30.11 -5.43
N LYS A 207 -19.51 -29.87 -4.14
CA LYS A 207 -20.16 -30.87 -3.28
C LYS A 207 -21.55 -31.23 -3.79
N GLU A 208 -22.37 -30.24 -4.13
CA GLU A 208 -23.70 -30.45 -4.72
C GLU A 208 -23.63 -31.19 -6.07
N TYR A 209 -22.67 -30.83 -6.91
CA TYR A 209 -22.44 -31.50 -8.20
C TYR A 209 -22.06 -32.97 -8.01
N ILE A 210 -21.08 -33.25 -7.15
CA ILE A 210 -20.67 -34.62 -6.83
C ILE A 210 -21.83 -35.40 -6.20
N GLN A 211 -22.63 -34.79 -5.33
CA GLN A 211 -23.80 -35.41 -4.72
C GLN A 211 -24.86 -35.76 -5.78
N THR A 212 -25.13 -34.85 -6.72
CA THR A 212 -26.06 -35.08 -7.83
C THR A 212 -25.57 -36.18 -8.77
N LEU A 213 -24.26 -36.30 -8.98
CA LEU A 213 -23.67 -37.40 -9.77
C LEU A 213 -23.76 -38.75 -9.04
N LYS A 214 -23.66 -38.78 -7.71
CA LYS A 214 -23.77 -39.99 -6.86
C LYS A 214 -25.22 -40.45 -6.71
N GLU A 215 -26.14 -39.51 -6.54
CA GLU A 215 -27.57 -39.74 -6.40
C GLU A 215 -28.31 -38.93 -7.46
N PRO A 216 -28.29 -39.37 -8.74
CA PRO A 216 -29.01 -38.67 -9.79
C PRO A 216 -30.49 -38.56 -9.38
N PRO A 217 -31.10 -37.36 -9.48
CA PRO A 217 -32.49 -37.18 -9.09
C PRO A 217 -33.32 -38.21 -9.85
N ARG A 218 -34.09 -38.99 -9.09
CA ARG A 218 -35.00 -39.98 -9.68
C ARG A 218 -35.98 -39.19 -10.52
N LEU A 219 -35.88 -39.28 -11.85
CA LEU A 219 -37.00 -38.93 -12.71
C LEU A 219 -38.16 -39.78 -12.22
N GLU A 220 -39.16 -39.14 -11.61
CA GLU A 220 -40.42 -39.79 -11.31
C GLU A 220 -40.96 -40.28 -12.64
N TRP A 221 -40.84 -41.58 -12.89
CA TRP A 221 -41.49 -42.18 -14.03
C TRP A 221 -42.97 -41.85 -13.90
N PRO A 222 -43.60 -41.22 -14.91
CA PRO A 222 -45.01 -40.93 -14.85
C PRO A 222 -45.73 -42.23 -14.50
N SER A 223 -46.58 -42.18 -13.49
CA SER A 223 -47.34 -43.33 -12.99
C SER A 223 -47.94 -44.11 -14.17
N VAL A 224 -48.06 -45.44 -14.08
CA VAL A 224 -48.70 -46.25 -15.13
C VAL A 224 -50.09 -45.70 -15.51
N THR A 225 -50.78 -45.06 -14.55
CA THR A 225 -52.03 -44.34 -14.76
C THR A 225 -51.91 -43.08 -15.63
N SER A 226 -50.82 -42.32 -15.54
CA SER A 226 -50.58 -41.14 -16.39
C SER A 226 -50.11 -41.53 -17.79
N ILE A 227 -49.37 -42.63 -17.94
CA ILE A 227 -49.06 -43.22 -19.26
C ILE A 227 -50.35 -43.73 -19.94
N LEU A 228 -51.21 -44.42 -19.20
CA LEU A 228 -52.51 -44.89 -19.71
C LEU A 228 -53.47 -43.71 -20.00
N ALA A 229 -53.48 -42.68 -19.18
CA ALA A 229 -54.28 -41.47 -19.41
C ALA A 229 -53.79 -40.69 -20.65
N ALA A 230 -52.49 -40.57 -20.86
CA ALA A 230 -51.92 -39.97 -22.05
C ALA A 230 -52.21 -40.80 -23.32
N ALA A 231 -52.14 -42.13 -23.23
CA ALA A 231 -52.52 -43.02 -24.32
C ALA A 231 -54.02 -42.91 -24.64
N ALA A 232 -54.89 -42.88 -23.62
CA ALA A 232 -56.33 -42.71 -23.79
C ALA A 232 -56.70 -41.32 -24.35
N ALA A 233 -56.01 -40.27 -23.90
CA ALA A 233 -56.16 -38.91 -24.43
C ALA A 233 -55.67 -38.80 -25.88
N GLY A 234 -54.57 -39.46 -26.23
CA GLY A 234 -54.08 -39.54 -27.61
C GLY A 234 -55.03 -40.28 -28.55
N ILE A 235 -55.64 -41.37 -28.08
CA ILE A 235 -56.66 -42.11 -28.84
C ILE A 235 -57.93 -41.26 -28.98
N ALA A 236 -58.39 -40.59 -27.92
CA ALA A 236 -59.56 -39.72 -27.96
C ALA A 236 -59.36 -38.50 -28.88
N ALA A 237 -58.18 -37.88 -28.84
CA ALA A 237 -57.81 -36.79 -29.74
C ALA A 237 -57.70 -37.27 -31.21
N GLY A 238 -57.14 -38.47 -31.44
CA GLY A 238 -57.08 -39.07 -32.77
C GLY A 238 -58.47 -39.37 -33.36
N VAL A 239 -59.42 -39.82 -32.53
CA VAL A 239 -60.81 -40.06 -32.94
C VAL A 239 -61.59 -38.77 -33.18
N LEU A 240 -61.27 -37.69 -32.46
CA LEU A 240 -61.87 -36.36 -32.66
C LEU A 240 -61.31 -35.64 -33.89
N ILE A 241 -60.05 -35.87 -34.26
CA ILE A 241 -59.41 -35.29 -35.46
C ILE A 241 -59.77 -36.06 -36.74
N ALA A 242 -60.22 -37.32 -36.62
CA ALA A 242 -60.63 -38.16 -37.74
C ALA A 242 -62.14 -38.08 -38.08
N LYS A 243 -62.88 -37.12 -37.49
CA LYS A 243 -64.26 -36.75 -37.83
C LYS A 243 -64.29 -35.41 -38.54
#